data_AF-A0A242L9S1-F1
#
_entry.id   AF-A0A242L9S1-F1
#
_cell.length_a   1.000
_cell.length_b   1.000
_cell.length_c   1.000
_cell.angle_alpha   90.00
_cell.angle_beta   90.00
_cell.angle_gamma   90.00
#
_symmetry.space_group_name_H-M   'P 1'
#
loop_
_entity.id
_entity.type
_entity.pdbx_description
1 polymer ?
#
loop_
_entity_poly.entity_id
_entity_poly.type
_entity_poly.pdbx_seq_one_letter_code
_entity_poly.pdbx_strand_id
1 'polypeptide(L)'
;MNFSNIQQKNIPGLNFYGDVTDKAIDNLESSFQDLFFQSKDYELQTFERQFFEEKNTKTILVKMPAAVQKISHKLPFYRAVLQEEIDSENLKKVKTIRYYVDINRIFYVQVIFEMS
;
A
#
# COMPACT_ATOMS: atom_id res chain seq x y z
N MET A 1 4.92 21.01 7.87
CA MET A 1 5.13 19.82 8.73
C MET A 1 6.11 18.91 8.00
N ASN A 2 7.23 18.53 8.63
CA ASN A 2 8.18 17.57 8.08
C ASN A 2 7.74 16.15 8.50
N PHE A 3 7.41 15.31 7.51
CA PHE A 3 6.82 13.98 7.70
C PHE A 3 7.86 12.84 7.76
N SER A 4 8.99 13.05 8.45
CA SER A 4 10.08 12.06 8.53
C SER A 4 9.81 10.87 9.47
N ASN A 5 8.55 10.61 9.87
CA ASN A 5 8.18 9.56 10.84
C ASN A 5 7.15 8.56 10.30
N ILE A 6 6.96 8.48 8.97
CA ILE A 6 5.87 7.69 8.39
C ILE A 6 5.98 6.19 8.68
N GLN A 7 7.15 5.67 9.06
CA GLN A 7 7.32 4.28 9.49
C GLN A 7 6.71 3.95 10.87
N GLN A 8 6.32 4.96 11.65
CA GLN A 8 5.72 4.78 12.97
C GLN A 8 4.21 4.52 12.86
N LYS A 9 3.64 3.76 13.82
CA LYS A 9 2.19 3.57 13.91
C LYS A 9 1.42 4.89 14.14
N ASN A 10 2.12 5.95 14.52
CA ASN A 10 1.56 7.28 14.77
C ASN A 10 2.02 8.26 13.68
N ILE A 11 1.20 8.41 12.64
CA ILE A 11 1.38 9.48 11.65
C ILE A 11 0.53 10.68 12.10
N PRO A 12 1.11 11.88 12.30
CA PRO A 12 0.34 13.05 12.74
C PRO A 12 -0.86 13.33 11.83
N GLY A 13 -2.04 13.47 12.45
CA GLY A 13 -3.31 13.70 11.73
C GLY A 13 -3.98 12.43 11.21
N LEU A 14 -3.37 11.25 11.38
CA LEU A 14 -3.92 9.96 10.99
C LEU A 14 -4.07 9.03 12.20
N ASN A 15 -5.26 8.43 12.33
CA ASN A 15 -5.56 7.40 13.32
C ASN A 15 -5.29 6.01 12.73
N PHE A 16 -4.47 5.21 13.41
CA PHE A 16 -4.16 3.83 13.02
C PHE A 16 -5.33 2.89 13.30
N TYR A 17 -5.69 2.09 12.30
CA TYR A 17 -6.79 1.11 12.37
C TYR A 17 -6.32 -0.33 12.56
N GLY A 18 -5.14 -0.67 12.04
CA GLY A 18 -4.64 -2.03 12.09
C GLY A 18 -3.62 -2.36 11.01
N ASP A 19 -2.92 -3.47 11.24
CA ASP A 19 -1.99 -4.08 10.30
C ASP A 19 -2.73 -5.20 9.52
N VAL A 20 -2.36 -5.43 8.26
CA VAL A 20 -2.75 -6.64 7.51
C VAL A 20 -1.99 -7.83 8.09
N THR A 21 -2.67 -8.96 8.30
CA THR A 21 -2.05 -10.20 8.79
C THR A 21 -1.08 -10.79 7.79
N ASP A 22 -0.02 -11.45 8.26
CA ASP A 22 0.99 -12.14 7.43
C ASP A 22 0.38 -13.01 6.34
N LYS A 23 -0.62 -13.86 6.67
CA LYS A 23 -1.31 -14.72 5.69
C LYS A 23 -1.96 -13.92 4.54
N ALA A 24 -2.46 -12.72 4.81
CA ALA A 24 -3.06 -11.87 3.80
C ALA A 24 -1.99 -11.14 2.96
N ILE A 25 -0.81 -10.91 3.52
CA ILE A 25 0.38 -10.47 2.79
C ILE A 25 0.85 -11.61 1.88
N ASP A 26 1.01 -12.83 2.37
CA ASP A 26 1.39 -14.00 1.56
C ASP A 26 0.43 -14.24 0.39
N ASN A 27 -0.88 -14.10 0.64
CA ASN A 27 -1.91 -14.21 -0.38
C ASN A 27 -1.80 -13.08 -1.42
N LEU A 28 -1.51 -11.86 -0.97
CA LEU A 28 -1.28 -10.73 -1.86
C LEU A 28 -0.03 -10.98 -2.72
N GLU A 29 1.06 -11.44 -2.11
CA GLU A 29 2.31 -11.80 -2.78
C GLU A 29 2.10 -12.87 -3.86
N SER A 30 1.40 -13.94 -3.50
CA SER A 30 1.02 -15.03 -4.41
C SER A 30 0.15 -14.53 -5.56
N SER A 31 -0.77 -13.61 -5.28
CA SER A 31 -1.67 -13.04 -6.29
C SER A 31 -0.98 -12.12 -7.30
N PHE A 32 0.27 -11.70 -7.05
CA PHE A 32 1.05 -10.95 -8.04
C PHE A 32 1.60 -11.84 -9.14
N GLN A 33 1.83 -13.14 -8.88
CA GLN A 33 2.20 -14.09 -9.94
C GLN A 33 1.08 -14.18 -10.98
N ASP A 34 -0.18 -14.13 -10.54
CA ASP A 34 -1.36 -14.14 -11.42
C ASP A 34 -1.56 -12.81 -12.19
N LEU A 35 -1.00 -11.70 -11.70
CA LEU A 35 -1.12 -10.40 -12.35
C LEU A 35 -0.31 -10.31 -13.66
N PHE A 36 0.86 -10.95 -13.70
CA PHE A 36 1.65 -11.03 -14.94
C PHE A 36 0.91 -11.79 -16.05
N PHE A 37 -0.10 -12.61 -15.71
CA PHE A 37 -0.90 -13.37 -16.67
C PHE A 37 -2.22 -12.72 -17.08
N GLN A 38 -2.69 -11.69 -16.36
CA GLN A 38 -3.95 -11.00 -16.66
C GLN A 38 -3.74 -9.49 -16.74
N SER A 39 -3.03 -9.03 -17.77
CA SER A 39 -2.99 -7.63 -18.17
C SER A 39 -4.32 -7.25 -18.83
N LYS A 40 -5.39 -7.12 -18.05
CA LYS A 40 -6.38 -6.09 -18.36
C LYS A 40 -5.85 -4.84 -17.72
N ASP A 41 -5.45 -3.90 -18.56
CA ASP A 41 -5.05 -2.54 -18.20
C ASP A 41 -6.09 -1.97 -17.22
N TYR A 42 -5.86 -2.14 -15.93
CA TYR A 42 -6.49 -1.28 -14.96
C TYR A 42 -5.91 0.08 -15.30
N GLU A 43 -6.77 1.00 -15.75
CA GLU A 43 -6.39 2.40 -15.88
C GLU A 43 -5.66 2.75 -14.59
N LEU A 44 -4.40 3.19 -14.73
CA LEU A 44 -3.56 3.69 -13.64
C LEU A 44 -4.30 4.88 -13.04
N GLN A 45 -5.26 4.60 -12.15
CA GLN A 45 -5.89 5.62 -11.37
C GLN A 45 -4.75 6.28 -10.62
N THR A 46 -4.55 7.56 -10.92
CA THR A 46 -3.48 8.36 -10.35
C THR A 46 -3.85 8.58 -8.90
N PHE A 47 -3.49 7.62 -8.05
CA PHE A 47 -3.68 7.77 -6.62
C PHE A 47 -2.72 8.84 -6.11
N GLU A 48 -3.16 9.64 -5.15
CA GLU A 48 -2.25 10.50 -4.40
C GLU A 48 -1.33 9.59 -3.57
N ARG A 49 -0.06 9.48 -4.00
CA ARG A 49 0.99 8.65 -3.41
C ARG A 49 2.06 9.54 -2.76
N GLN A 50 2.60 9.08 -1.65
CA GLN A 50 3.79 9.66 -1.03
C GLN A 50 4.82 8.56 -0.81
N PHE A 51 6.04 8.79 -1.27
CA PHE A 51 7.14 7.84 -1.23
C PHE A 51 8.17 8.26 -0.17
N PHE A 52 8.65 7.28 0.58
CA PHE A 52 9.69 7.47 1.58
C PHE A 52 10.70 6.33 1.47
N GLU A 53 11.97 6.67 1.39
CA GLU A 53 13.06 5.70 1.38
C GLU A 53 13.98 6.01 2.56
N GLU A 54 14.20 4.99 3.40
CA GLU A 54 15.22 4.97 4.44
C GLU A 54 16.12 3.75 4.19
N LYS A 55 17.33 3.74 4.76
CA LYS A 55 18.45 2.82 4.43
C LYS A 55 18.06 1.43 3.89
N ASN A 56 17.15 0.72 4.55
CA ASN A 56 16.73 -0.63 4.18
C ASN A 56 15.20 -0.78 4.00
N THR A 57 14.48 0.32 3.87
CA THR A 57 13.01 0.30 3.87
C THR A 57 12.46 1.32 2.89
N LYS A 58 11.58 0.87 2.01
CA LYS A 58 10.79 1.73 1.16
C LYS A 58 9.37 1.74 1.69
N THR A 59 8.72 2.90 1.68
CA THR A 59 7.34 3.04 2.10
C THR A 59 6.56 3.81 1.07
N ILE A 60 5.36 3.34 0.77
CA ILE A 60 4.38 4.04 -0.05
C ILE A 60 3.15 4.29 0.82
N LEU A 61 2.78 5.56 1.00
CA LEU A 61 1.51 5.94 1.61
C LEU A 61 0.56 6.38 0.49
N VAL A 62 -0.60 5.75 0.41
CA VAL A 62 -1.59 6.01 -0.64
C VAL A 62 -2.93 6.38 -0.02
N LYS A 63 -3.52 7.46 -0.51
CA LYS A 63 -4.90 7.81 -0.19
C LYS A 63 -5.88 6.92 -0.96
N MET A 64 -6.75 6.23 -0.24
CA MET A 64 -7.77 5.36 -0.85
C MET A 64 -8.91 6.21 -1.43
N PRO A 65 -9.24 6.07 -2.72
CA PRO A 65 -10.41 6.75 -3.29
C PRO A 65 -11.69 6.26 -2.62
N ALA A 66 -12.67 7.16 -2.48
CA ALA A 66 -13.97 6.85 -1.87
C ALA A 66 -14.69 5.67 -2.55
N ALA A 67 -14.48 5.49 -3.86
CA ALA A 67 -15.03 4.36 -4.62
C ALA A 67 -14.49 3.01 -4.12
N VAL A 68 -13.21 2.93 -3.76
CA VAL A 68 -12.55 1.69 -3.31
C VAL A 68 -12.90 1.36 -1.86
N GLN A 69 -13.12 2.38 -1.02
CA GLN A 69 -13.44 2.20 0.40
C GLN A 69 -14.69 1.34 0.62
N LYS A 70 -15.63 1.36 -0.33
CA LYS A 70 -16.90 0.61 -0.28
C LYS A 70 -16.82 -0.81 -0.85
N ILE A 71 -15.69 -1.20 -1.44
CA ILE A 71 -15.54 -2.49 -2.12
C ILE A 71 -14.98 -3.51 -1.13
N SER A 72 -15.66 -4.66 -0.97
CA SER A 72 -15.22 -5.76 -0.09
C SER A 72 -13.90 -6.40 -0.54
N HIS A 73 -13.57 -6.30 -1.82
CA HIS A 73 -12.35 -6.82 -2.43
C HIS A 73 -11.39 -5.67 -2.73
N LYS A 74 -10.51 -5.35 -1.76
CA LYS A 74 -9.45 -4.32 -1.90
C LYS A 74 -8.26 -4.78 -2.75
N LEU A 75 -8.27 -6.03 -3.21
CA LEU A 75 -7.18 -6.62 -4.00
C LEU A 75 -6.84 -5.82 -5.27
N PRO A 76 -7.80 -5.37 -6.12
CA PRO A 76 -7.49 -4.55 -7.28
C PRO A 76 -6.81 -3.23 -6.93
N PHE A 77 -7.14 -2.66 -5.77
CA PHE A 77 -6.48 -1.45 -5.28
C PHE A 77 -5.03 -1.71 -4.88
N TYR A 78 -4.73 -2.79 -4.15
CA TYR A 78 -3.34 -3.13 -3.83
C TYR A 78 -2.53 -3.39 -5.08
N ARG A 79 -3.11 -4.10 -6.05
CA ARG A 79 -2.49 -4.35 -7.34
C ARG A 79 -2.15 -3.05 -8.07
N ALA A 80 -3.07 -2.09 -8.11
CA ALA A 80 -2.83 -0.80 -8.75
C ALA A 80 -1.84 0.10 -7.99
N VAL A 81 -1.83 0.06 -6.65
CA VAL A 81 -0.82 0.74 -5.83
C VAL A 81 0.58 0.20 -6.10
N LEU A 82 0.68 -1.11 -6.27
CA LEU A 82 1.94 -1.83 -6.42
C LEU A 82 2.36 -2.01 -7.88
N GLN A 83 1.54 -1.56 -8.84
CA GLN A 83 1.75 -1.74 -10.27
C GLN A 83 3.07 -1.13 -10.77
N GLU A 84 3.47 0.02 -10.21
CA GLU A 84 4.74 0.69 -10.55
C GLU A 84 5.95 -0.01 -9.90
N GLU A 85 5.72 -0.88 -8.92
CA GLU A 85 6.75 -1.69 -8.27
C GLU A 85 6.84 -3.10 -8.88
N ILE A 86 5.99 -3.45 -9.86
CA ILE A 86 5.86 -4.80 -10.46
C ILE A 86 7.15 -5.30 -11.09
N ASP A 87 7.92 -4.40 -11.70
CA ASP A 87 9.21 -4.74 -12.32
C ASP A 87 10.40 -4.63 -11.35
N SER A 88 10.14 -4.26 -10.09
CA SER A 88 11.18 -4.18 -9.06
C SER A 88 11.25 -5.50 -8.28
N GLU A 89 12.46 -5.96 -7.97
CA GLU A 89 12.69 -7.09 -7.04
C GLU A 89 12.06 -6.87 -5.65
N ASN A 90 11.55 -5.67 -5.37
CA ASN A 90 11.00 -5.23 -4.09
C ASN A 90 9.59 -5.77 -3.83
N LEU A 91 8.88 -6.25 -4.85
CA LEU A 91 7.48 -6.64 -4.69
C LEU A 91 7.32 -7.92 -3.83
N LYS A 92 8.35 -8.77 -3.78
CA LYS A 92 8.45 -9.93 -2.85
C LYS A 92 8.96 -9.56 -1.46
N LYS A 93 9.12 -8.26 -1.18
CA LYS A 93 9.67 -7.75 0.06
C LYS A 93 8.64 -6.93 0.85
N VAL A 94 7.34 -7.15 0.61
CA VAL A 94 6.27 -6.46 1.35
C VAL A 94 6.28 -6.98 2.77
N LYS A 95 6.77 -6.14 3.70
CA LYS A 95 6.86 -6.49 5.11
C LYS A 95 5.51 -6.35 5.82
N THR A 96 4.80 -5.25 5.54
CA THR A 96 3.51 -4.99 6.18
C THR A 96 2.69 -3.99 5.38
N ILE A 97 1.37 -4.09 5.53
CA ILE A 97 0.40 -3.10 5.05
C ILE A 97 -0.37 -2.57 6.25
N ARG A 98 -0.47 -1.25 6.38
CA ARG A 98 -1.14 -0.59 7.50
C ARG A 98 -2.29 0.28 7.01
N TYR A 99 -3.37 0.32 7.78
CA TYR A 99 -4.50 1.19 7.51
C TYR A 99 -4.56 2.34 8.48
N TYR A 100 -4.87 3.51 7.93
CA TYR A 100 -5.12 4.70 8.68
C TYR A 100 -6.39 5.41 8.20
N VAL A 101 -6.91 6.30 9.04
CA VAL A 101 -7.95 7.25 8.67
C VAL A 101 -7.58 8.65 9.16
N ASP A 102 -7.94 9.68 8.42
CA ASP A 102 -7.88 11.05 8.92
C ASP A 102 -9.18 11.46 9.66
N ILE A 103 -9.20 12.69 10.16
CA ILE A 103 -10.37 13.28 10.82
C ILE A 103 -11.60 13.42 9.91
N ASN A 104 -11.40 13.46 8.59
CA ASN A 104 -12.44 13.58 7.57
C ASN A 104 -12.95 12.21 7.08
N ARG A 105 -12.54 11.12 7.74
CA ARG A 105 -12.84 9.74 7.33
C ARG A 105 -12.25 9.35 5.96
N ILE A 106 -11.17 10.00 5.55
CA ILE A 106 -10.38 9.62 4.38
C ILE A 106 -9.43 8.51 4.81
N PHE A 107 -9.49 7.38 4.11
CA PHE A 107 -8.66 6.22 4.40
C PHE A 107 -7.33 6.28 3.66
N TYR A 108 -6.28 5.84 4.35
CA TYR A 108 -4.93 5.74 3.81
C TYR A 108 -4.40 4.32 4.02
N VAL A 109 -3.64 3.86 3.04
CA VAL A 109 -2.92 2.59 3.10
C VAL A 109 -1.44 2.89 3.02
N GLN A 110 -0.70 2.39 3.99
CA GLN A 110 0.75 2.39 3.95
C GLN A 110 1.24 0.99 3.60
N VAL A 111 2.06 0.88 2.55
CA VAL A 111 2.78 -0.35 2.23
C VAL A 111 4.25 -0.13 2.58
N ILE A 112 4.82 -1.05 3.36
CA ILE A 112 6.22 -0.99 3.78
C ILE A 112 6.94 -2.19 3.18
N PHE A 113 8.03 -1.91 2.48
CA PHE A 113 8.93 -2.87 1.88
C PHE A 113 10.25 -2.91 2.65
N GLU A 114 10.82 -4.09 2.80
CA GLU A 114 12.14 -4.30 3.41
C GLU A 114 13.16 -4.63 2.34
N MET A 115 14.02 -3.68 1.99
CA MET A 115 14.89 -3.74 0.80
C MET A 115 16.13 -4.63 0.97
N SER A 116 16.31 -5.24 2.14
CA SER A 116 17.47 -6.08 2.51
C SER A 116 17.73 -7.27 1.59
#